data_AF-A0A8C4Q8J6-F1
#
_entry.id   AF-A0A8C4Q8J6-F1
#
_cell.length_a   1.000
_cell.length_b   1.000
_cell.length_c   1.000
_cell.angle_alpha   90.00
_cell.angle_beta   90.00
_cell.angle_gamma   90.00
#
_symmetry.space_group_name_H-M   'P 1'
#
loop_
_entity.id
_entity.type
_entity.pdbx_description
1 polymer ?
#
loop_
_entity_poly.entity_id
_entity_poly.type
_entity_poly.pdbx_seq_one_letter_code
_entity_poly.pdbx_strand_id
1 'polypeptide(L)'
;MVCLSFAPLHVQEQQVHALEKGMQQAERTAGELHAAARSEMHALAGKSEQAQACVAEFKSIVRVLAIELQQQVNEVRAALLHREQRDANVSVAVSQAKILAASILNLSESELSEIMDANQMAETCEDEVWMQQLDIILDSQPPFSVALQQHLREKRQERARLASQLQQQDATPQHKRQPPKSGAKSSWIHQGSAVTVRVPIGPHGLGHSPSSL
;
A
#
# COMPACT_ATOMS: atom_id res chain seq x y z
N MET A 1 57.84 24.67 -92.84
CA MET A 1 56.85 25.34 -91.96
C MET A 1 55.98 24.25 -91.38
N VAL A 2 56.36 23.72 -90.22
CA VAL A 2 55.68 22.57 -89.60
C VAL A 2 54.79 23.12 -88.49
N CYS A 3 53.48 23.20 -88.73
CA CYS A 3 52.50 23.43 -87.67
C CYS A 3 52.41 22.14 -86.84
N LEU A 4 53.09 22.11 -85.69
CA LEU A 4 52.95 21.03 -84.73
C LEU A 4 51.58 21.16 -84.04
N SER A 5 50.76 20.13 -84.18
CA SER A 5 49.41 20.02 -83.66
C SER A 5 49.42 19.96 -82.12
N PHE A 6 49.31 21.12 -81.46
CA PHE A 6 49.29 21.26 -79.99
C PHE A 6 47.90 21.03 -79.35
N ALA A 7 46.86 20.86 -80.17
CA ALA A 7 45.47 20.75 -79.73
C ALA A 7 45.12 19.53 -78.85
N PRO A 8 45.59 18.29 -79.13
CA PRO A 8 45.14 17.12 -78.36
C PRO A 8 45.68 17.07 -76.93
N LEU A 9 46.88 17.62 -76.68
CA LEU A 9 47.48 17.65 -75.34
C LEU A 9 46.73 18.61 -74.40
N HIS A 10 46.34 19.78 -74.91
CA HIS A 10 45.62 20.78 -74.14
C HIS A 10 44.22 20.32 -73.71
N VAL A 11 43.53 19.55 -74.56
CA VAL A 11 42.22 18.95 -74.23
C VAL A 11 42.36 17.92 -73.11
N GLN A 12 43.43 17.13 -73.13
CA GLN A 12 43.69 16.12 -72.09
C GLN A 12 44.02 16.78 -70.74
N GLU A 13 44.83 17.86 -70.73
CA GLU A 13 45.12 18.63 -69.52
C GLU A 13 43.85 19.26 -68.90
N GLN A 14 42.97 19.80 -69.74
CA GLN A 14 41.68 20.35 -69.29
C GLN A 14 40.77 19.27 -68.67
N GLN A 15 40.76 18.05 -69.24
CA GLN A 15 39.99 16.93 -68.69
C GLN A 15 40.53 16.46 -67.35
N VAL A 16 41.85 16.32 -67.20
CA VAL A 16 42.48 15.94 -65.93
C VAL A 16 42.16 16.96 -64.85
N HIS A 17 42.31 18.26 -65.15
CA HIS A 17 42.01 19.32 -64.20
C HIS A 17 40.52 19.38 -63.83
N ALA A 18 39.60 19.08 -64.76
CA ALA A 18 38.18 18.97 -64.46
C ALA A 18 37.87 17.77 -63.54
N LEU A 19 38.52 16.62 -63.77
CA LEU A 19 38.40 15.44 -62.92
C LEU A 19 38.98 15.67 -61.52
N GLU A 20 40.13 16.32 -61.40
CA GLU A 20 40.73 16.68 -60.11
C GLU A 20 39.82 17.61 -59.31
N LYS A 21 39.23 18.62 -59.95
CA LYS A 21 38.23 19.49 -59.31
C LYS A 21 36.99 18.72 -58.89
N GLY A 22 36.50 17.81 -59.74
CA GLY A 22 35.39 16.92 -59.42
C GLY A 22 35.69 16.02 -58.22
N MET A 23 36.89 15.45 -58.17
CA MET A 23 37.36 14.60 -57.07
C MET A 23 37.48 15.40 -55.77
N GLN A 24 38.12 16.58 -55.79
CA GLN A 24 38.20 17.45 -54.61
C GLN A 24 36.82 17.87 -54.10
N GLN A 25 35.88 18.15 -55.01
CA GLN A 25 34.51 18.46 -54.61
C GLN A 25 33.81 17.24 -54.00
N ALA A 26 33.99 16.05 -54.58
CA ALA A 26 33.43 14.82 -54.04
C ALA A 26 34.01 14.47 -52.66
N GLU A 27 35.32 14.63 -52.46
CA GLU A 27 36.00 14.44 -51.18
C GLU A 27 35.49 15.41 -50.11
N ARG A 28 35.31 16.69 -50.45
CA ARG A 28 34.72 17.67 -49.54
C ARG A 28 33.30 17.29 -49.14
N THR A 29 32.44 16.98 -50.11
CA THR A 29 31.06 16.56 -49.85
C THR A 29 31.02 15.29 -48.98
N ALA A 30 31.89 14.31 -49.26
CA ALA A 30 32.00 13.10 -48.46
C ALA A 30 32.43 13.40 -47.01
N GLY A 31 33.40 14.31 -46.84
CA GLY A 31 33.85 14.77 -45.52
C GLY A 31 32.75 15.48 -44.73
N GLU A 32 31.99 16.37 -45.37
CA GLU A 32 30.85 17.07 -44.77
C GLU A 32 29.74 16.10 -44.35
N LEU A 33 29.38 15.15 -45.21
CA LEU A 33 28.39 14.11 -44.89
C LEU A 33 28.85 13.24 -43.74
N HIS A 34 30.12 12.84 -43.71
CA HIS A 34 30.66 12.04 -42.60
C HIS A 34 30.65 12.83 -41.28
N ALA A 35 31.01 14.12 -41.31
CA ALA A 35 30.94 14.98 -40.13
C ALA A 35 29.50 15.17 -39.63
N ALA A 36 28.54 15.37 -40.55
CA ALA A 36 27.12 15.48 -40.22
C ALA A 36 26.57 14.19 -39.61
N ALA A 37 26.82 13.04 -40.23
CA ALA A 37 26.40 11.73 -39.72
C ALA A 37 26.96 11.46 -38.33
N ARG A 38 28.24 11.78 -38.09
CA ARG A 38 28.86 11.64 -36.77
C ARG A 38 28.21 12.54 -35.72
N SER A 39 27.92 13.79 -36.08
CA SER A 39 27.24 14.73 -35.20
C SER A 39 25.83 14.24 -34.82
N GLU A 40 25.06 13.74 -35.79
CA GLU A 40 23.73 13.18 -35.53
C GLU A 40 23.78 11.94 -34.65
N MET A 41 24.72 11.02 -34.91
CA MET A 41 24.90 9.84 -34.05
C MET A 41 25.22 10.22 -32.60
N HIS A 42 26.11 11.19 -32.39
CA HIS A 42 26.40 11.67 -31.04
C HIS A 42 25.19 12.33 -30.38
N ALA A 43 24.42 13.13 -31.12
CA ALA A 43 23.20 13.75 -30.60
C ALA A 43 22.12 12.70 -30.24
N LEU A 44 21.97 11.66 -31.06
CA LEU A 44 21.05 10.55 -30.79
C LEU A 44 21.49 9.71 -29.58
N ALA A 45 22.79 9.43 -29.46
CA ALA A 45 23.35 8.75 -28.28
C ALA A 45 23.04 9.54 -27.00
N GLY A 46 23.31 10.85 -26.98
CA GLY A 46 23.01 11.71 -25.83
C GLY A 46 21.51 11.76 -25.49
N LYS A 47 20.64 11.81 -26.50
CA LYS A 47 19.17 11.73 -26.29
C LYS A 47 18.75 10.37 -25.71
N SER A 48 19.37 9.29 -26.17
CA SER A 48 19.09 7.93 -25.68
C SER A 48 19.49 7.78 -24.21
N GLU A 49 20.69 8.24 -23.84
CA GLU A 49 21.17 8.24 -22.46
C GLU A 49 20.25 9.07 -21.54
N GLN A 50 19.86 10.27 -21.98
CA GLN A 50 18.93 11.11 -21.22
C GLN A 50 17.56 10.45 -21.03
N ALA A 51 17.04 9.79 -22.07
CA ALA A 51 15.78 9.07 -21.98
C ALA A 51 15.86 7.89 -21.00
N GLN A 52 16.99 7.15 -21.00
CA GLN A 52 17.23 6.06 -20.04
C GLN A 52 17.31 6.58 -18.60
N ALA A 53 18.02 7.69 -18.37
CA ALA A 53 18.09 8.33 -17.05
C ALA A 53 16.71 8.77 -16.56
N CYS A 54 15.91 9.41 -17.42
CA CYS A 54 14.55 9.82 -17.11
C CYS A 54 13.64 8.63 -16.75
N VAL A 55 13.75 7.53 -17.50
CA VAL A 55 13.01 6.29 -17.20
C VAL A 55 13.45 5.69 -15.86
N ALA A 56 14.74 5.70 -15.53
CA ALA A 56 15.23 5.21 -14.25
C ALA A 56 14.73 6.06 -13.07
N GLU A 57 14.75 7.39 -13.19
CA GLU A 57 14.21 8.31 -12.20
C GLU A 57 12.69 8.09 -12.01
N PHE A 58 11.95 7.99 -13.11
CA PHE A 58 10.53 7.67 -13.08
C PHE A 58 10.24 6.37 -12.31
N LYS A 59 10.98 5.29 -12.60
CA LYS A 59 10.84 4.01 -11.88
C LYS A 59 11.08 4.19 -10.37
N SER A 60 12.08 4.98 -9.99
CA SER A 60 12.36 5.26 -8.57
C SER A 60 11.21 6.01 -7.90
N ILE A 61 10.67 7.04 -8.56
CA ILE A 61 9.53 7.81 -8.03
C ILE A 61 8.32 6.89 -7.84
N VAL A 62 8.03 6.03 -8.82
CA VAL A 62 6.90 5.10 -8.72
C VAL A 62 7.05 4.13 -7.55
N ARG A 63 8.26 3.62 -7.29
CA ARG A 63 8.50 2.75 -6.12
C ARG A 63 8.21 3.47 -4.80
N VAL A 64 8.67 4.71 -4.66
CA VAL A 64 8.38 5.52 -3.46
C VAL A 64 6.88 5.71 -3.28
N LEU A 65 6.17 6.09 -4.35
CA LEU A 65 4.72 6.27 -4.30
C LEU A 65 3.96 4.97 -4.00
N ALA A 66 4.45 3.83 -4.47
CA ALA A 66 3.86 2.53 -4.18
C ALA A 66 4.03 2.14 -2.71
N ILE A 67 5.19 2.40 -2.12
CA ILE A 67 5.43 2.22 -0.69
C ILE A 67 4.47 3.08 0.13
N GLU A 68 4.33 4.37 -0.23
CA GLU A 68 3.38 5.27 0.44
C GLU A 68 1.93 4.77 0.32
N LEU A 69 1.53 4.28 -0.86
CA LEU A 69 0.20 3.73 -1.08
C LEU A 69 -0.04 2.47 -0.24
N GLN A 70 0.95 1.58 -0.16
CA GLN A 70 0.90 0.38 0.67
C GLN A 70 0.78 0.75 2.15
N GLN A 71 1.56 1.73 2.60
CA GLN A 71 1.52 2.20 3.98
C GLN A 71 0.15 2.77 4.34
N GLN A 72 -0.46 3.55 3.45
CA GLN A 72 -1.83 4.05 3.64
C GLN A 72 -2.88 2.93 3.72
N VAL A 73 -2.74 1.87 2.93
CA VAL A 73 -3.62 0.69 3.04
C VAL A 73 -3.47 0.06 4.43
N ASN A 74 -2.24 -0.13 4.89
CA ASN A 74 -1.93 -0.73 6.18
C ASN A 74 -2.44 0.11 7.35
N GLU A 75 -2.35 1.44 7.26
CA GLU A 75 -2.91 2.36 8.25
C GLU A 75 -4.44 2.21 8.37
N VAL A 76 -5.14 2.09 7.24
CA VAL A 76 -6.60 1.89 7.25
C VAL A 76 -6.97 0.51 7.81
N ARG A 77 -6.24 -0.55 7.44
CA ARG A 77 -6.42 -1.90 8.02
C ARG A 77 -6.20 -1.88 9.53
N ALA A 78 -5.13 -1.24 10.01
CA ALA A 78 -4.84 -1.09 11.43
C ALA A 78 -5.93 -0.31 12.16
N ALA A 79 -6.47 0.75 11.55
CA ALA A 79 -7.58 1.52 12.12
C ALA A 79 -8.86 0.69 12.26
N LEU A 80 -9.17 -0.15 11.27
CA LEU A 80 -10.30 -1.09 11.32
C LEU A 80 -10.13 -2.10 12.46
N LEU A 81 -8.96 -2.73 12.56
CA LEU A 81 -8.65 -3.71 13.62
C LEU A 81 -8.74 -3.09 15.02
N HIS A 82 -8.17 -1.90 15.21
CA HIS A 82 -8.26 -1.21 16.49
C HIS A 82 -9.69 -0.85 16.89
N ARG A 83 -10.58 -0.62 15.90
CA ARG A 83 -11.97 -0.31 16.18
C ARG A 83 -12.76 -1.55 16.59
N GLU A 84 -12.57 -2.67 15.92
CA GLU A 84 -13.15 -3.96 16.30
C GLU A 84 -12.79 -4.35 17.74
N GLN A 85 -11.55 -4.06 18.16
CA GLN A 85 -11.09 -4.31 19.53
C GLN A 85 -11.70 -3.35 20.57
N ARG A 86 -12.01 -2.10 20.20
CA ARG A 86 -12.53 -1.09 21.13
C ARG A 86 -14.02 -1.18 21.39
N ASP A 87 -14.80 -1.79 20.50
CA ASP A 87 -16.22 -1.99 20.75
C ASP A 87 -16.40 -3.03 21.87
N ALA A 88 -16.62 -2.58 23.11
CA ALA A 88 -16.63 -3.44 24.30
C ALA A 88 -17.65 -4.60 24.21
N ASN A 89 -18.78 -4.39 23.53
CA ASN A 89 -19.77 -5.44 23.26
C ASN A 89 -19.25 -6.47 22.24
N VAL A 90 -18.49 -6.02 21.24
CA VAL A 90 -17.84 -6.90 20.26
C VAL A 90 -16.68 -7.63 20.92
N SER A 91 -15.87 -6.98 21.75
CA SER A 91 -14.77 -7.62 22.50
C SER A 91 -15.27 -8.78 23.38
N VAL A 92 -16.35 -8.60 24.14
CA VAL A 92 -16.91 -9.69 24.97
C VAL A 92 -17.53 -10.79 24.10
N ALA A 93 -18.27 -10.43 23.05
CA ALA A 93 -18.86 -11.41 22.13
C ALA A 93 -17.80 -12.19 21.35
N VAL A 94 -16.71 -11.53 20.93
CA VAL A 94 -15.57 -12.12 20.24
C VAL A 94 -14.79 -13.02 21.18
N SER A 95 -14.53 -12.62 22.43
CA SER A 95 -13.91 -13.54 23.41
C SER A 95 -14.78 -14.76 23.69
N GLN A 96 -16.10 -14.58 23.85
CA GLN A 96 -17.01 -15.73 23.99
C GLN A 96 -17.02 -16.61 22.74
N ALA A 97 -17.06 -16.02 21.54
CA ALA A 97 -17.00 -16.76 20.29
C ALA A 97 -15.65 -17.48 20.11
N LYS A 98 -14.53 -16.86 20.51
CA LYS A 98 -13.19 -17.48 20.54
C LYS A 98 -13.17 -18.69 21.47
N ILE A 99 -13.66 -18.56 22.70
CA ILE A 99 -13.75 -19.66 23.66
C ILE A 99 -14.62 -20.79 23.10
N LEU A 100 -15.75 -20.45 22.47
CA LEU A 100 -16.70 -21.41 21.93
C LEU A 100 -16.12 -22.12 20.69
N ALA A 101 -15.45 -21.38 19.80
CA ALA A 101 -14.76 -21.93 18.64
C ALA A 101 -13.57 -22.81 19.05
N ALA A 102 -12.79 -22.40 20.04
CA ALA A 102 -11.70 -23.19 20.63
C ALA A 102 -12.24 -24.52 21.17
N SER A 103 -13.37 -24.49 21.90
CA SER A 103 -14.03 -25.70 22.39
C SER A 103 -14.61 -26.59 21.28
N ILE A 104 -15.12 -26.02 20.18
CA ILE A 104 -15.66 -26.80 19.04
C ILE A 104 -14.53 -27.43 18.22
N LEU A 105 -13.46 -26.68 17.96
CA LEU A 105 -12.32 -27.10 17.15
C LEU A 105 -11.30 -27.92 17.97
N ASN A 106 -11.55 -28.07 19.27
CA ASN A 106 -10.69 -28.77 20.22
C ASN A 106 -9.26 -28.18 20.24
N LEU A 107 -9.18 -26.85 20.12
CA LEU A 107 -7.96 -26.05 20.17
C LEU A 107 -7.96 -25.22 21.46
N SER A 108 -6.79 -24.82 21.92
CA SER A 108 -6.65 -23.80 22.96
C SER A 108 -6.97 -22.40 22.41
N GLU A 109 -7.34 -21.48 23.29
CA GLU A 109 -7.58 -20.07 22.92
C GLU A 109 -6.33 -19.40 22.30
N SER A 110 -5.14 -19.83 22.72
CA SER A 110 -3.86 -19.39 22.16
C SER A 110 -3.64 -19.92 20.74
N GLU A 111 -3.87 -21.21 20.50
CA GLU A 111 -3.75 -21.80 19.15
C GLU A 111 -4.77 -21.18 18.18
N LEU A 112 -5.99 -20.90 18.65
CA LEU A 112 -6.99 -20.21 17.84
C LEU A 112 -6.60 -18.75 17.56
N SER A 113 -5.97 -18.07 18.52
CA SER A 113 -5.48 -16.69 18.32
C SER A 113 -4.32 -16.65 17.34
N GLU A 114 -3.38 -17.59 17.39
CA GLU A 114 -2.31 -17.73 16.40
C GLU A 114 -2.86 -17.95 14.98
N ILE A 115 -3.93 -18.74 14.83
CA ILE A 115 -4.62 -18.94 13.54
C ILE A 115 -5.30 -17.65 13.05
N MET A 116 -5.88 -16.86 13.95
CA MET A 116 -6.48 -15.56 13.59
C MET A 116 -5.42 -14.53 13.20
N ASP A 117 -4.27 -14.52 13.89
CA ASP A 117 -3.13 -13.66 13.57
C ASP A 117 -2.47 -14.07 12.24
N ALA A 118 -2.58 -15.35 11.85
CA ALA A 118 -2.14 -15.83 10.53
C ALA A 118 -2.89 -15.14 9.37
N ASN A 119 -4.11 -14.63 9.58
CA ASN A 119 -4.81 -13.83 8.57
C ASN A 119 -4.11 -12.49 8.31
N GLN A 120 -3.54 -11.88 9.33
CA GLN A 120 -2.73 -10.67 9.19
C GLN A 120 -1.39 -10.97 8.52
N MET A 121 -0.81 -12.14 8.78
CA MET A 121 0.37 -12.62 8.03
C MET A 121 0.04 -12.91 6.55
N ALA A 122 -1.17 -13.36 6.23
CA ALA A 122 -1.61 -13.54 4.85
C ALA A 122 -1.71 -12.18 4.12
N GLU A 123 -2.31 -11.17 4.75
CA GLU A 123 -2.42 -9.82 4.18
C GLU A 123 -1.05 -9.18 3.90
N THR A 124 -0.07 -9.38 4.80
CA THR A 124 1.30 -8.89 4.58
C THR A 124 2.02 -9.63 3.45
N CYS A 125 1.79 -10.93 3.30
CA CYS A 125 2.30 -11.71 2.16
C CYS A 125 1.72 -11.23 0.83
N GLU A 126 0.42 -10.90 0.78
CA GLU A 126 -0.22 -10.35 -0.42
C GLU A 126 0.37 -8.98 -0.80
N ASP A 127 0.70 -8.14 0.18
CA ASP A 127 1.33 -6.84 -0.04
C ASP A 127 2.76 -6.98 -0.60
N GLU A 128 3.53 -7.96 -0.13
CA GLU A 128 4.84 -8.29 -0.68
C GLU A 128 4.74 -8.76 -2.13
N VAL A 129 3.78 -9.64 -2.44
CA VAL A 129 3.52 -10.09 -3.81
C VAL A 129 3.13 -8.92 -4.71
N TRP A 130 2.30 -8.01 -4.22
CA TRP A 130 1.90 -6.81 -4.95
C TRP A 130 3.10 -5.90 -5.27
N MET A 131 4.03 -5.71 -4.32
CA MET A 131 5.27 -4.97 -4.55
C MET A 131 6.18 -5.66 -5.56
N GLN A 132 6.32 -6.99 -5.48
CA GLN A 132 7.12 -7.76 -6.45
C GLN A 132 6.57 -7.64 -7.87
N GLN A 133 5.24 -7.71 -8.03
CA GLN A 133 4.59 -7.52 -9.32
C GLN A 133 4.82 -6.11 -9.89
N LEU A 134 4.83 -5.09 -9.02
CA LEU A 134 5.18 -3.73 -9.44
C LEU A 134 6.62 -3.67 -9.97
N ASP A 135 7.58 -4.28 -9.28
CA ASP A 135 8.97 -4.32 -9.73
C ASP A 135 9.10 -5.02 -11.09
N ILE A 136 8.39 -6.14 -11.30
CA ILE A 136 8.35 -6.82 -12.59
C ILE A 136 7.81 -5.91 -13.70
N ILE A 137 6.74 -5.14 -13.43
CA ILE A 137 6.19 -4.17 -14.39
C ILE A 137 7.21 -3.07 -14.69
N LEU A 138 7.86 -2.53 -13.66
CA LEU A 138 8.84 -1.46 -13.81
C LEU A 138 10.09 -1.95 -14.54
N ASP A 139 10.54 -3.18 -14.34
CA ASP A 139 11.73 -3.73 -14.99
C ASP A 139 11.46 -4.22 -16.43
N SER A 140 10.19 -4.34 -16.82
CA SER A 140 9.81 -4.62 -18.19
C SER A 140 10.21 -3.50 -19.17
N GLN A 141 10.35 -3.85 -20.45
CA GLN A 141 10.65 -2.88 -21.50
C GLN A 141 9.43 -1.97 -21.77
N PRO A 142 9.62 -0.66 -22.04
CA PRO A 142 8.53 0.22 -22.44
C PRO A 142 7.81 -0.28 -23.71
N PRO A 143 6.50 -0.01 -23.86
CA PRO A 143 5.64 0.75 -22.96
C PRO A 143 4.98 -0.12 -21.87
N PHE A 144 5.20 0.21 -20.60
CA PHE A 144 4.61 -0.50 -19.45
C PHE A 144 3.50 0.31 -18.73
N SER A 145 3.14 1.49 -19.24
CA SER A 145 2.24 2.44 -18.58
C SER A 145 0.83 1.89 -18.34
N VAL A 146 0.29 1.09 -19.26
CA VAL A 146 -1.05 0.48 -19.12
C VAL A 146 -1.07 -0.51 -17.96
N ALA A 147 -0.09 -1.42 -17.92
CA ALA A 147 0.05 -2.40 -16.84
C ALA A 147 0.27 -1.69 -15.49
N LEU A 148 1.16 -0.71 -15.45
CA LEU A 148 1.43 0.07 -14.25
C LEU A 148 0.17 0.79 -13.75
N GLN A 149 -0.58 1.43 -14.65
CA GLN A 149 -1.80 2.14 -14.27
C GLN A 149 -2.85 1.20 -13.70
N GLN A 150 -3.00 0.00 -14.28
CA GLN A 150 -3.91 -1.01 -13.77
C GLN A 150 -3.48 -1.50 -12.38
N HIS A 151 -2.20 -1.84 -12.23
CA HIS A 151 -1.64 -2.32 -10.96
C HIS A 151 -1.82 -1.32 -9.80
N LEU A 152 -1.54 -0.03 -10.06
CA LEU A 152 -1.74 1.03 -9.09
C LEU A 152 -3.23 1.37 -8.85
N ARG A 153 -4.10 1.09 -9.82
CA ARG A 153 -5.55 1.30 -9.68
C ARG A 153 -6.14 0.29 -8.70
N GLU A 154 -5.75 -0.97 -8.81
CA GLU A 154 -6.23 -2.06 -7.93
C GLU A 154 -5.95 -1.75 -6.46
N LYS A 155 -4.70 -1.37 -6.14
CA LYS A 155 -4.33 -1.01 -4.76
C LYS A 155 -5.04 0.22 -4.23
N ARG A 156 -5.27 1.24 -5.08
CA ARG A 156 -6.08 2.41 -4.70
C ARG A 156 -7.55 2.06 -4.47
N GLN A 157 -8.11 1.15 -5.25
CA GLN A 157 -9.49 0.66 -5.07
C GLN A 157 -9.61 -0.13 -3.77
N GLU A 158 -8.61 -0.94 -3.43
CA GLU A 158 -8.53 -1.62 -2.13
C GLU A 158 -8.60 -0.60 -0.98
N ARG A 159 -7.73 0.41 -1.00
CA ARG A 159 -7.72 1.49 0.00
C ARG A 159 -9.09 2.18 0.11
N ALA A 160 -9.72 2.50 -1.03
CA ALA A 160 -11.02 3.16 -1.05
C ALA A 160 -12.13 2.28 -0.45
N ARG A 161 -12.11 0.97 -0.72
CA ARG A 161 -13.03 -0.01 -0.15
C ARG A 161 -12.87 -0.08 1.37
N LEU A 162 -11.63 -0.21 1.86
CA LEU A 162 -11.32 -0.27 3.29
C LEU A 162 -11.71 1.02 4.01
N ALA A 163 -11.42 2.18 3.43
CA ALA A 163 -11.80 3.48 3.99
C ALA A 163 -13.32 3.64 4.07
N SER A 164 -14.06 3.16 3.06
CA SER A 164 -15.53 3.16 3.08
C SER A 164 -16.09 2.26 4.19
N GLN A 165 -15.47 1.10 4.43
CA GLN A 165 -15.86 0.21 5.54
C GLN A 165 -15.65 0.90 6.90
N LEU A 166 -14.51 1.57 7.08
CA LEU A 166 -14.21 2.31 8.30
C LEU A 166 -15.24 3.42 8.56
N GLN A 167 -15.62 4.16 7.52
CA GLN A 167 -16.67 5.20 7.60
C GLN A 167 -18.06 4.63 7.90
N GLN A 168 -18.42 3.47 7.33
CA GLN A 168 -19.70 2.81 7.62
C GLN A 168 -19.77 2.33 9.08
N GLN A 169 -18.66 1.84 9.63
CA GLN A 169 -18.57 1.52 11.06
C GLN A 169 -18.68 2.77 11.95
N ASP A 170 -18.23 3.94 11.49
CA ASP A 170 -18.44 5.23 12.17
C ASP A 170 -19.90 5.72 12.12
N ALA A 171 -20.63 5.44 11.04
CA ALA A 171 -22.00 5.91 10.85
C ALA A 171 -23.07 5.06 11.55
N THR A 172 -22.72 3.92 12.16
CA THR A 172 -23.68 3.07 12.86
C THR A 172 -24.02 3.71 14.22
N PRO A 173 -25.23 4.27 14.41
CA PRO A 173 -25.56 4.95 15.66
C PRO A 173 -25.66 3.90 16.76
N GLN A 174 -24.95 4.11 17.87
CA GLN A 174 -25.26 3.39 19.11
C GLN A 174 -26.76 3.48 19.35
N HIS A 175 -27.40 2.30 19.35
CA HIS A 175 -28.83 2.16 19.55
C HIS A 175 -29.21 2.97 20.80
N LYS A 176 -30.00 4.03 20.62
CA LYS A 176 -30.60 4.83 21.71
C LYS A 176 -31.20 3.86 22.74
N ARG A 177 -30.50 3.65 23.86
CA ARG A 177 -31.10 3.09 25.06
C ARG A 177 -32.14 4.10 25.54
N GLN A 178 -33.40 3.86 25.20
CA GLN A 178 -34.50 4.49 25.92
C GLN A 178 -34.39 4.05 27.39
N PRO A 179 -34.40 4.97 28.37
CA PRO A 179 -34.51 4.57 29.75
C PRO A 179 -35.85 3.84 29.95
N PRO A 180 -35.89 2.79 30.79
CA PRO A 180 -37.15 2.09 31.07
C PRO A 180 -38.14 3.11 31.64
N LYS A 181 -39.31 3.23 31.01
CA LYS A 181 -40.43 4.00 31.55
C LYS A 181 -40.83 3.37 32.88
N SER A 182 -40.44 4.00 33.98
CA SER A 182 -40.97 3.73 35.31
C SER A 182 -42.47 4.03 35.29
N GLY A 183 -43.28 2.97 35.21
CA GLY A 183 -44.72 3.08 35.05
C GLY A 183 -45.45 1.79 35.41
N ALA A 184 -45.01 1.11 36.47
CA ALA A 184 -45.79 0.03 37.10
C ALA A 184 -46.06 0.42 38.56
N LYS A 185 -47.22 1.03 38.80
CA LYS A 185 -47.80 1.12 40.14
C LYS A 185 -48.26 -0.29 40.54
N SER A 186 -47.42 -1.01 41.27
CA SER A 186 -47.83 -2.23 41.96
C SER A 186 -48.07 -1.89 43.43
N SER A 187 -49.33 -1.53 43.71
CA SER A 187 -49.87 -1.41 45.06
C SER A 187 -49.96 -2.80 45.69
N TRP A 188 -48.97 -3.19 46.49
CA TRP A 188 -49.05 -4.38 47.31
C TRP A 188 -49.63 -4.04 48.68
N ILE A 189 -50.62 -4.85 49.03
CA ILE A 189 -51.50 -4.76 50.20
C ILE A 189 -50.70 -5.04 51.46
N HIS A 190 -50.73 -4.12 52.43
CA HIS A 190 -50.36 -4.42 53.81
C HIS A 190 -51.53 -5.14 54.50
N GLN A 191 -51.34 -6.41 54.84
CA GLN A 191 -51.98 -7.01 56.01
C GLN A 191 -50.87 -7.49 56.94
N GLY A 192 -50.73 -6.77 58.05
CA GLY A 192 -49.83 -7.13 59.13
C GLY A 192 -50.39 -8.30 59.93
N SER A 193 -49.52 -9.25 60.25
CA SER A 193 -49.73 -10.17 61.37
C SER A 193 -48.51 -10.08 62.26
N ALA A 194 -48.74 -9.64 63.50
CA ALA A 194 -47.73 -9.45 64.51
C ALA A 194 -47.27 -10.81 65.07
N VAL A 195 -45.96 -11.04 65.11
CA VAL A 195 -45.37 -12.09 65.93
C VAL A 195 -44.30 -11.43 66.81
N THR A 196 -44.68 -11.27 68.08
CA THR A 196 -43.82 -10.87 69.18
C THR A 196 -42.91 -12.04 69.55
N VAL A 197 -41.60 -11.92 69.35
CA VAL A 197 -40.63 -12.84 69.94
C VAL A 197 -39.91 -12.14 71.09
N ARG A 198 -40.17 -12.67 72.28
CA ARG A 198 -39.59 -12.32 73.58
C ARG A 198 -38.11 -12.72 73.61
N VAL A 199 -37.22 -11.76 73.89
CA VAL A 199 -35.82 -12.03 74.23
C VAL A 199 -35.72 -12.20 75.76
N PRO A 200 -35.17 -13.31 76.29
CA PRO A 200 -34.83 -13.41 77.70
C PRO A 200 -33.44 -12.83 77.97
N ILE A 201 -33.39 -12.01 79.01
CA ILE A 201 -32.22 -11.43 79.65
C ILE A 201 -31.61 -12.46 80.62
N GLY A 202 -30.28 -12.56 80.65
CA GLY A 202 -29.56 -12.96 81.86
C GLY A 202 -28.20 -13.65 81.62
N PRO A 203 -27.30 -13.69 82.62
CA PRO A 203 -26.43 -12.54 82.93
C PRO A 203 -24.97 -12.94 83.24
N HIS A 204 -24.14 -11.90 83.43
CA HIS A 204 -22.85 -11.86 84.16
C HIS A 204 -21.63 -12.64 83.63
N GLY A 205 -20.52 -11.90 83.45
CA GLY A 205 -19.18 -12.46 83.26
C GLY A 205 -18.13 -11.40 83.02
N LEU A 206 -17.68 -10.76 84.11
CA LEU A 206 -16.51 -9.88 84.18
C LEU A 206 -15.23 -10.62 83.76
N GLY A 207 -14.27 -9.92 83.15
CA GLY A 207 -12.91 -10.46 83.03
C GLY A 207 -12.01 -9.71 82.06
N HIS A 208 -11.35 -8.66 82.56
CA HIS A 208 -10.20 -8.05 81.91
C HIS A 208 -9.01 -9.03 81.81
N SER A 209 -8.29 -9.03 80.69
CA SER A 209 -6.82 -8.94 80.72
C SER A 209 -6.21 -8.55 79.37
N PRO A 210 -5.03 -7.88 79.38
CA PRO A 210 -4.39 -7.30 78.21
C PRO A 210 -3.13 -8.07 77.75
N SER A 211 -2.63 -7.68 76.58
CA SER A 211 -1.22 -7.68 76.13
C SER A 211 -0.40 -8.97 76.07
N SER A 212 0.18 -9.18 74.88
CA SER A 212 1.59 -9.48 74.57
C SER A 212 1.77 -10.71 73.68
N LEU A 213 2.12 -10.49 72.41
CA LEU A 213 3.43 -10.78 71.79
C LEU A 213 3.37 -10.48 70.29
#